data_AF-A0A538IFS3-F1
#
_entry.id   AF-A0A538IFS3-F1
#
_cell.length_a   1.000
_cell.length_b   1.000
_cell.length_c   1.000
_cell.angle_alpha   90.00
_cell.angle_beta   90.00
_cell.angle_gamma   90.00
#
_symmetry.space_group_name_H-M   'P 1'
#
loop_
_entity.id
_entity.type
_entity.pdbx_description
1 polymer ?
#
loop_
_entity_poly.entity_id
_entity_poly.type
_entity_poly.pdbx_seq_one_letter_code
_entity_poly.pdbx_strand_id
1 'polypeptide(L)'
;MLPAPVRVWAPRRVLVAIAALAAAGAVAAGVVALAASGPAERAAPSGPVLLHGLPLQSANCAAWWAADEGERVAVIHGLTRSIGGPTPYGPGTTLPDGRVHRLFDTVCTPTFTSHFLLYEIYVRAAGFKSLGG
;
A
#
# COMPACT_ATOMS: atom_id res chain seq x y z
N MET A 1 35.11 -38.68 -58.17
CA MET A 1 35.04 -37.21 -58.29
C MET A 1 34.22 -36.69 -57.11
N LEU A 2 34.84 -36.06 -56.11
CA LEU A 2 34.18 -35.32 -55.03
C LEU A 2 34.70 -33.86 -55.08
N PRO A 3 33.84 -32.82 -55.05
CA PRO A 3 34.31 -31.46 -54.81
C PRO A 3 34.49 -31.18 -53.31
N ALA A 4 35.58 -30.47 -52.99
CA ALA A 4 36.04 -30.08 -51.66
C ALA A 4 35.14 -29.00 -51.00
N PRO A 5 35.20 -28.85 -49.65
CA PRO A 5 34.48 -27.78 -48.95
C PRO A 5 35.13 -26.41 -49.19
N VAL A 6 34.33 -25.45 -49.68
CA VAL A 6 34.74 -24.04 -49.79
C VAL A 6 34.69 -23.37 -48.42
N ARG A 7 35.88 -23.00 -47.92
CA ARG A 7 36.07 -22.29 -46.66
C ARG A 7 35.76 -20.80 -46.89
N VAL A 8 34.56 -20.36 -46.57
CA VAL A 8 34.17 -18.95 -46.72
C VAL A 8 34.71 -18.16 -45.53
N TRP A 9 35.82 -17.45 -45.76
CA TRP A 9 36.40 -16.48 -44.84
C TRP A 9 35.58 -15.18 -44.92
N ALA A 10 34.58 -15.04 -44.05
CA ALA A 10 33.85 -13.79 -43.94
C ALA A 10 34.72 -12.74 -43.21
N PRO A 11 35.04 -11.60 -43.83
CA PRO A 11 35.86 -10.59 -43.20
C PRO A 11 35.10 -9.95 -42.03
N ARG A 12 35.81 -9.81 -40.91
CA ARG A 12 35.40 -9.26 -39.60
C ARG A 12 34.57 -7.96 -39.64
N ARG A 13 34.53 -7.26 -40.78
CA ARG A 13 33.78 -6.01 -41.03
C ARG A 13 32.30 -6.24 -41.34
N VAL A 14 31.91 -7.41 -41.85
CA VAL A 14 30.49 -7.72 -42.13
C VAL A 14 29.71 -7.99 -40.85
N LEU A 15 30.36 -8.57 -39.83
CA LEU A 15 29.75 -8.83 -38.52
C LEU A 15 29.48 -7.55 -37.70
N VAL A 16 30.24 -6.47 -37.91
CA VAL A 16 30.04 -5.20 -37.18
C VAL A 16 28.83 -4.43 -37.72
N ALA A 17 28.56 -4.53 -39.02
CA ALA A 17 27.43 -3.83 -39.64
C ALA A 17 26.06 -4.36 -39.21
N ILE A 18 25.95 -5.65 -38.89
CA ILE A 18 24.69 -6.27 -38.46
C ILE A 18 24.35 -5.92 -37.00
N ALA A 19 25.36 -5.69 -36.16
CA ALA A 19 25.16 -5.26 -34.76
C ALA A 19 24.68 -3.80 -34.64
N ALA A 20 25.02 -2.93 -35.60
CA ALA A 20 24.63 -1.52 -35.57
C ALA A 20 23.17 -1.27 -35.97
N LEU A 21 22.57 -2.13 -36.80
CA LEU A 21 21.16 -1.98 -37.24
C LEU A 21 20.13 -2.52 -36.23
N ALA A 22 20.54 -3.29 -35.22
CA ALA A 22 19.65 -3.73 -34.15
C ALA A 22 19.44 -2.67 -33.04
N ALA A 23 20.29 -1.65 -32.97
CA ALA A 23 20.21 -0.62 -31.92
C ALA A 23 19.29 0.58 -32.27
N ALA A 24 18.89 0.74 -33.54
CA ALA A 24 18.06 1.87 -33.98
C ALA A 24 16.54 1.62 -33.90
N GLY A 25 16.09 0.37 -33.76
CA GLY A 25 14.66 0.03 -33.68
C GLY A 25 14.06 0.10 -32.27
N ALA A 26 14.87 0.10 -31.22
CA ALA A 26 14.39 -0.02 -29.84
C ALA A 26 14.05 1.30 -29.15
N VAL A 27 14.35 2.46 -29.77
CA VAL A 27 14.20 3.78 -29.11
C VAL A 27 12.85 4.46 -29.44
N ALA A 28 12.16 4.06 -30.51
CA ALA A 28 10.93 4.74 -30.94
C ALA A 28 9.64 4.24 -30.25
N ALA A 29 9.64 3.06 -29.63
CA ALA A 29 8.46 2.51 -28.94
C ALA A 29 8.41 2.79 -27.43
N GLY A 30 9.47 3.36 -26.84
CA GLY A 30 9.57 3.60 -25.39
C GLY A 30 9.03 4.95 -24.92
N VAL A 31 8.80 5.91 -25.82
CA VAL A 31 8.54 7.32 -25.43
C VAL A 31 7.06 7.63 -25.19
N VAL A 32 6.14 6.82 -25.72
CA VAL A 32 4.68 7.12 -25.66
C VAL A 32 4.02 6.65 -24.36
N ALA A 33 4.70 5.84 -23.55
CA ALA A 33 4.15 5.34 -22.28
C ALA A 33 4.40 6.25 -21.06
N LEU A 34 5.19 7.32 -21.19
CA LEU A 34 5.56 8.19 -20.06
C LEU A 34 4.68 9.45 -19.91
N ALA A 35 3.65 9.64 -20.75
CA ALA A 35 2.85 10.87 -20.75
C ALA A 35 1.49 10.75 -20.01
N ALA A 36 1.20 9.61 -19.36
CA ALA A 36 -0.09 9.39 -18.69
C ALA A 36 -0.10 9.65 -17.17
N SER A 37 1.03 9.99 -16.56
CA SER A 37 1.05 10.44 -15.17
C SER A 37 0.72 11.93 -15.11
N GLY A 38 -0.57 12.24 -14.97
CA GLY A 38 -0.99 13.56 -14.48
C GLY A 38 -0.28 13.89 -13.15
N PRO A 39 -0.22 15.17 -12.74
CA PRO A 39 0.41 15.52 -11.48
C PRO A 39 -0.27 14.73 -10.36
N ALA A 40 0.47 13.79 -9.76
CA ALA A 40 0.03 13.20 -8.51
C ALA A 40 0.02 14.34 -7.50
N GLU A 41 -1.18 14.80 -7.15
CA GLU A 41 -1.36 15.79 -6.10
C GLU A 41 -0.68 15.24 -4.85
N ARG A 42 0.46 15.83 -4.51
CA ARG A 42 1.25 15.41 -3.35
C ARG A 42 0.40 15.79 -2.15
N ALA A 43 -0.33 14.82 -1.60
CA ALA A 43 -1.05 15.00 -0.36
C ALA A 43 -0.08 15.63 0.65
N ALA A 44 -0.44 16.80 1.19
CA ALA A 44 0.34 17.44 2.23
C ALA A 44 0.60 16.40 3.33
N PRO A 45 1.79 16.38 3.97
CA PRO A 45 2.02 15.49 5.09
C PRO A 45 0.97 15.77 6.15
N SER A 46 -0.04 14.91 6.24
CA SER A 46 -0.99 14.94 7.33
C SER A 46 -0.20 14.61 8.59
N GLY A 47 -0.21 15.51 9.57
CA GLY A 47 0.39 15.26 10.87
C GLY A 47 -0.11 13.93 11.48
N PRO A 48 0.59 13.39 12.48
CA PRO A 48 0.17 12.15 13.12
C PRO A 48 -1.26 12.29 13.62
N VAL A 49 -2.11 11.30 13.32
CA VAL A 49 -3.43 11.22 13.93
C VAL A 49 -3.25 10.86 15.40
N LEU A 50 -3.73 11.74 16.27
CA LEU A 50 -3.66 11.58 17.71
C LEU A 50 -5.05 11.33 18.28
N LEU A 51 -5.10 10.57 19.37
CA LEU A 51 -6.28 10.40 20.21
C LEU A 51 -5.86 10.83 21.62
N HIS A 52 -6.37 11.97 22.08
CA HIS A 52 -6.00 12.53 23.37
C HIS A 52 -4.46 12.64 23.55
N GLY A 53 -3.79 13.16 22.53
CA GLY A 53 -2.33 13.31 22.50
C GLY A 53 -1.51 12.04 22.25
N LEU A 54 -2.15 10.86 22.19
CA LEU A 54 -1.46 9.60 21.90
C LEU A 54 -1.50 9.26 20.41
N PRO A 55 -0.38 8.82 19.80
CA PRO A 55 -0.42 8.30 18.44
C PRO A 55 -1.21 6.99 18.37
N LEU A 56 -1.78 6.72 17.19
CA LEU A 56 -2.55 5.51 16.84
C LEU A 56 -2.03 4.21 17.47
N GLN A 57 -0.71 3.98 17.47
CA GLN A 57 -0.13 2.71 17.90
C GLN A 57 -0.12 2.51 19.42
N SER A 58 -0.32 3.59 20.16
CA SER A 58 -0.37 3.60 21.63
C SER A 58 -1.73 4.04 22.18
N ALA A 59 -2.63 4.50 21.31
CA ALA A 59 -3.99 4.88 21.69
C ALA A 59 -4.73 3.68 22.29
N ASN A 60 -5.33 3.90 23.45
CA ASN A 60 -5.96 2.86 24.27
C ASN A 60 -7.35 3.29 24.73
N CYS A 61 -8.05 2.40 25.44
CA CYS A 61 -9.39 2.70 25.96
C CYS A 61 -9.42 3.90 26.92
N ALA A 62 -8.35 4.16 27.70
CA ALA A 62 -8.30 5.36 28.53
C ALA A 62 -8.31 6.64 27.68
N ALA A 63 -7.54 6.67 26.60
CA ALA A 63 -7.58 7.78 25.64
C ALA A 63 -8.91 7.87 24.91
N TRP A 64 -9.58 6.74 24.60
CA TRP A 64 -10.92 6.73 24.01
C TRP A 64 -11.95 7.44 24.92
N TRP A 65 -11.91 7.19 26.22
CA TRP A 65 -12.79 7.85 27.18
C TRP A 65 -12.55 9.36 27.27
N ALA A 66 -11.28 9.78 27.22
CA ALA A 66 -10.87 11.17 27.35
C ALA A 66 -10.97 11.99 26.05
N ALA A 67 -11.07 11.31 24.91
CA ALA A 67 -11.13 11.94 23.60
C ALA A 67 -12.51 12.50 23.26
N ASP A 68 -12.53 13.61 22.53
CA ASP A 68 -13.74 14.15 21.93
C ASP A 68 -14.16 13.38 20.67
N GLU A 69 -15.39 13.62 20.20
CA GLU A 69 -15.96 12.91 19.05
C GLU A 69 -15.15 13.12 17.76
N GLY A 70 -14.57 14.31 17.57
CA GLY A 70 -13.73 14.61 16.41
C GLY A 70 -12.44 13.77 16.41
N GLU A 71 -11.79 13.66 17.57
CA GLU A 71 -10.61 12.79 17.75
C GLU A 71 -10.98 11.32 17.54
N ARG A 72 -12.13 10.87 18.04
CA ARG A 72 -12.63 9.50 17.86
C ARG A 72 -12.86 9.16 16.40
N VAL A 73 -13.50 10.05 15.63
CA VAL A 73 -13.67 9.87 14.19
C VAL A 73 -12.32 9.89 13.48
N ALA A 74 -11.42 10.81 13.84
CA ALA A 74 -10.10 10.92 13.24
C ALA A 74 -9.27 9.65 13.45
N VAL A 75 -9.27 9.07 14.65
CA VAL A 75 -8.54 7.83 14.94
C VAL A 75 -9.13 6.64 14.20
N ILE A 76 -10.46 6.55 14.08
CA ILE A 76 -11.12 5.50 13.28
C ILE A 76 -10.69 5.60 11.82
N HIS A 77 -10.77 6.80 11.22
CA HIS A 77 -10.31 7.01 9.85
C HIS A 77 -8.80 6.70 9.69
N GLY A 78 -8.00 7.05 10.70
CA GLY A 78 -6.58 6.72 10.75
C GLY A 78 -6.31 5.22 10.72
N LEU A 79 -7.03 4.43 11.53
CA LEU A 79 -6.96 2.98 11.55
C LEU A 79 -7.43 2.38 10.23
N THR A 80 -8.58 2.83 9.70
CA THR A 80 -9.13 2.37 8.43
C THR A 80 -8.14 2.59 7.27
N ARG A 81 -7.48 3.75 7.20
CA ARG A 81 -6.46 4.01 6.18
C ARG A 81 -5.19 3.19 6.38
N SER A 82 -4.71 3.09 7.64
CA SER A 82 -3.47 2.38 7.93
C SER A 82 -3.58 0.89 7.64
N ILE A 83 -4.75 0.30 7.90
CA ILE A 83 -4.96 -1.16 7.80
C ILE A 83 -5.58 -1.53 6.45
N GLY A 84 -6.47 -0.70 5.91
CA GLY A 84 -7.14 -0.92 4.62
C GLY A 84 -6.33 -0.51 3.40
N GLY A 85 -5.09 -0.07 3.57
CA GLY A 85 -4.20 0.30 2.48
C GLY A 85 -3.93 -0.84 1.48
N PRO A 86 -3.36 -0.51 0.31
CA PRO A 86 -3.06 -1.50 -0.71
C PRO A 86 -1.98 -2.49 -0.24
N THR A 87 -2.20 -3.78 -0.51
CA THR A 87 -1.22 -4.86 -0.29
C THR A 87 -1.03 -5.66 -1.59
N PRO A 88 0.01 -6.51 -1.70
CA PRO A 88 0.18 -7.42 -2.85
C PRO A 88 -1.01 -8.37 -3.09
N TYR A 89 -1.88 -8.55 -2.10
CA TYR A 89 -3.04 -9.44 -2.13
C TYR A 89 -4.39 -8.69 -2.25
N GLY A 90 -4.35 -7.38 -2.48
CA GLY A 90 -5.52 -6.50 -2.47
C GLY A 90 -5.54 -5.56 -1.26
N PRO A 91 -6.55 -4.68 -1.12
CA PRO A 91 -6.69 -3.82 0.05
C PRO A 91 -6.91 -4.64 1.32
N GLY A 92 -6.37 -4.17 2.44
CA GLY A 92 -6.60 -4.82 3.73
C GLY A 92 -8.07 -4.80 4.15
N THR A 93 -8.48 -5.82 4.91
CA THR A 93 -9.86 -5.91 5.42
C THR A 93 -10.10 -4.84 6.47
N THR A 94 -11.20 -4.08 6.31
CA THR A 94 -11.63 -3.04 7.25
C THR A 94 -13.07 -3.24 7.71
N LEU A 95 -13.44 -2.53 8.77
CA LEU A 95 -14.81 -2.44 9.29
C LEU A 95 -15.40 -1.08 8.88
N PRO A 96 -16.73 -0.97 8.68
CA PRO A 96 -17.37 0.34 8.53
C PRO A 96 -17.18 1.18 9.79
N ASP A 97 -16.92 2.48 9.67
CA ASP A 97 -16.55 3.36 10.79
C ASP A 97 -17.57 3.33 11.93
N GLY A 98 -18.87 3.35 11.63
CA GLY A 98 -19.92 3.21 12.66
C GLY A 98 -19.90 1.87 13.41
N ARG A 99 -19.41 0.79 12.79
CA ARG A 99 -19.17 -0.49 13.47
C ARG A 99 -17.93 -0.40 14.36
N VAL A 100 -16.89 0.30 13.93
CA VAL A 100 -15.67 0.52 14.73
C VAL A 100 -15.98 1.34 15.98
N HIS A 101 -16.76 2.41 15.84
CA HIS A 101 -17.18 3.23 16.98
C HIS A 101 -17.91 2.39 18.03
N ARG A 102 -18.91 1.62 17.62
CA ARG A 102 -19.65 0.72 18.54
C ARG A 102 -18.77 -0.38 19.13
N LEU A 103 -17.79 -0.87 18.38
CA LEU A 103 -16.81 -1.84 18.88
C LEU A 103 -16.00 -1.24 20.03
N PHE A 104 -15.45 -0.03 19.84
CA PHE A 104 -14.68 0.64 20.88
C PHE A 104 -15.54 1.02 22.07
N ASP A 105 -16.75 1.55 21.87
CA ASP A 105 -17.66 1.83 23.00
C ASP A 105 -17.96 0.58 23.81
N THR A 106 -18.22 -0.55 23.15
CA THR A 106 -18.50 -1.82 23.83
C THR A 106 -17.29 -2.36 24.57
N VAL A 107 -16.14 -2.47 23.88
CA VAL A 107 -14.92 -3.10 24.43
C VAL A 107 -14.30 -2.23 25.52
N CYS A 108 -14.38 -0.91 25.38
CA CYS A 108 -13.86 0.04 26.36
C CYS A 108 -14.87 0.34 27.48
N THR A 109 -16.06 -0.26 27.52
CA THR A 109 -17.00 -0.03 28.64
C THR A 109 -16.43 -0.45 30.00
N PRO A 110 -15.79 -1.63 30.16
CA PRO A 110 -15.27 -2.05 31.45
C PRO A 110 -13.98 -1.30 31.82
N THR A 111 -13.86 -0.81 33.05
CA THR A 111 -12.71 0.01 33.47
C THR A 111 -11.37 -0.73 33.43
N PHE A 112 -11.37 -2.06 33.57
CA PHE A 112 -10.14 -2.86 33.50
C PHE A 112 -9.51 -2.90 32.11
N THR A 113 -10.21 -2.45 31.06
CA THR A 113 -9.69 -2.41 29.68
C THR A 113 -8.93 -1.13 29.36
N SER A 114 -8.69 -0.25 30.33
CA SER A 114 -8.04 1.06 30.15
C SER A 114 -6.77 1.04 29.28
N HIS A 115 -5.95 -0.02 29.39
CA HIS A 115 -4.70 -0.18 28.65
C HIS A 115 -4.82 -0.98 27.35
N PHE A 116 -6.02 -1.43 26.97
CA PHE A 116 -6.21 -2.17 25.73
C PHE A 116 -6.02 -1.22 24.54
N LEU A 117 -5.14 -1.61 23.63
CA LEU A 117 -4.81 -0.82 22.44
C LEU A 117 -5.96 -0.88 21.42
N LEU A 118 -6.39 0.28 20.95
CA LEU A 118 -7.46 0.38 19.94
C LEU A 118 -7.03 -0.25 18.61
N TYR A 119 -5.74 -0.13 18.26
CA TYR A 119 -5.16 -0.77 17.09
C TYR A 119 -5.35 -2.30 17.11
N GLU A 120 -5.02 -2.95 18.24
CA GLU A 120 -5.14 -4.40 18.40
C GLU A 120 -6.60 -4.86 18.35
N ILE A 121 -7.49 -4.12 19.02
CA ILE A 121 -8.93 -4.39 19.00
C ILE A 121 -9.45 -4.33 17.55
N TYR A 122 -9.09 -3.27 16.81
CA TYR A 122 -9.50 -3.09 15.43
C TYR A 122 -8.98 -4.21 14.53
N VAL A 123 -7.67 -4.49 14.55
CA VAL A 123 -7.03 -5.47 13.65
C VAL A 123 -7.67 -6.85 13.83
N ARG A 124 -7.91 -7.26 15.08
CA ARG A 124 -8.55 -8.55 15.37
C ARG A 124 -9.99 -8.58 14.86
N ALA A 125 -10.79 -7.55 15.14
CA ALA A 125 -12.17 -7.49 14.70
C ALA A 125 -12.31 -7.44 13.16
N ALA A 126 -11.42 -6.70 12.49
CA ALA A 126 -11.35 -6.65 11.04
C ALA A 126 -10.90 -8.01 10.45
N GLY A 127 -9.96 -8.70 11.11
CA GLY A 127 -9.54 -10.05 10.74
C GLY A 127 -10.67 -11.08 10.85
N PHE A 128 -11.51 -11.04 11.87
CA PHE A 128 -12.64 -11.97 11.97
C PHE A 128 -13.74 -11.73 10.93
N LYS A 129 -13.90 -10.49 10.43
CA LYS A 129 -14.83 -10.19 9.34
C LYS A 129 -14.52 -11.01 8.07
N SER A 130 -13.26 -11.34 7.80
CA SER A 130 -12.91 -12.14 6.62
C SER A 130 -13.23 -13.63 6.76
N LEU A 131 -13.54 -14.13 7.96
CA LEU A 131 -13.88 -15.54 8.21
C LEU A 131 -15.38 -15.82 8.26
N GLY A 132 -16.23 -14.79 8.38
CA GLY A 132 -17.68 -14.91 8.50
C GLY A 132 -18.45 -14.69 7.19
N GLY A 133 -17.80 -14.90 6.05
CA GLY A 133 -18.36 -14.75 4.70
C GLY A 133 -18.97 -16.04 4.17
#